data_AF-A0A0D6NID9-F1
#
_entry.id   AF-A0A0D6NID9-F1
#
_cell.length_a   1.000
_cell.length_b   1.000
_cell.length_c   1.000
_cell.angle_alpha   90.00
_cell.angle_beta   90.00
_cell.angle_gamma   90.00
#
_symmetry.space_group_name_H-M   'P 1'
#
loop_
_entity.id
_entity.type
_entity.pdbx_description
1 polymer ?
#
loop_
_entity_poly.entity_id
_entity_poly.type
_entity_poly.pdbx_seq_one_letter_code
_entity_poly.pdbx_strand_id
1 'polypeptide(L)'
;MPGLKTLTLLPALFMAMLLCAPLHARADDGDDAEVRSKVPNAQLQKELAVLQFKPEAASEACVESLKELHKTQALLEEEQKHSNDQDLAVAQDVLESDFENSIEMCAPDVRNLCETPNPDVKLVQTCEKLGGLPDTADRAAD
;
A
#
# COMPACT_ATOMS: atom_id res chain seq x y z
N MET A 1 53.93 -26.72 -47.16
CA MET A 1 53.41 -26.89 -48.54
C MET A 1 51.99 -27.43 -48.44
N PRO A 2 51.14 -27.13 -49.44
CA PRO A 2 50.03 -26.17 -49.48
C PRO A 2 48.76 -26.68 -48.73
N GLY A 3 47.73 -25.92 -48.37
CA GLY A 3 47.08 -24.78 -49.00
C GLY A 3 45.63 -25.18 -49.34
N LEU A 4 44.64 -24.54 -48.71
CA LEU A 4 43.23 -24.56 -49.17
C LEU A 4 42.51 -23.36 -48.53
N LYS A 5 42.57 -22.21 -49.20
CA LYS A 5 41.47 -21.61 -49.99
C LYS A 5 40.29 -21.17 -49.12
N THR A 6 40.42 -19.93 -48.65
CA THR A 6 39.33 -19.00 -48.33
C THR A 6 38.34 -18.92 -49.50
N LEU A 7 37.07 -19.21 -49.21
CA LEU A 7 35.94 -18.76 -50.03
C LEU A 7 35.05 -17.91 -49.13
N THR A 8 35.11 -16.61 -49.39
CA THR A 8 34.30 -15.54 -48.81
C THR A 8 32.88 -15.50 -49.42
N LEU A 9 32.02 -14.66 -48.82
CA LEU A 9 30.68 -14.21 -49.20
C LEU A 9 29.54 -15.13 -48.71
N LEU A 10 28.51 -14.70 -47.98
CA LEU A 10 28.04 -13.39 -47.51
C LEU A 10 27.08 -13.66 -46.31
N PRO A 11 26.82 -12.64 -45.46
CA PRO A 11 26.19 -12.74 -44.14
C PRO A 11 24.65 -12.67 -44.21
N ALA A 12 24.01 -12.74 -43.03
CA ALA A 12 22.57 -12.76 -42.73
C ALA A 12 22.03 -14.20 -42.59
N LEU A 13 21.51 -14.65 -41.45
CA LEU A 13 20.71 -13.96 -40.45
C LEU A 13 21.30 -14.15 -39.03
N PHE A 14 21.77 -13.05 -38.44
CA PHE A 14 21.79 -12.85 -37.00
C PHE A 14 20.33 -12.65 -36.56
N MET A 15 19.63 -13.69 -36.11
CA MET A 15 18.27 -13.56 -35.56
C MET A 15 17.84 -14.85 -34.84
N ALA A 16 18.58 -15.25 -33.81
CA ALA A 16 18.16 -16.36 -32.94
C ALA A 16 18.89 -16.31 -31.58
N MET A 17 18.77 -15.19 -30.86
CA MET A 17 19.19 -15.10 -29.46
C MET A 17 18.54 -13.88 -28.83
N LEU A 18 17.21 -13.89 -28.66
CA LEU A 18 16.50 -12.81 -27.96
C LEU A 18 15.07 -13.17 -27.54
N LEU A 19 14.83 -14.37 -26.99
CA LEU A 19 13.57 -14.66 -26.28
C LEU A 19 13.81 -15.71 -25.20
N CYS A 20 14.32 -15.26 -24.05
CA CYS A 20 14.10 -15.87 -22.73
C CYS A 20 14.77 -14.99 -21.67
N ALA A 21 14.32 -13.74 -21.56
CA ALA A 21 14.49 -12.98 -20.33
C ALA A 21 13.17 -13.15 -19.55
N PRO A 22 13.17 -13.68 -18.31
CA PRO A 22 12.01 -13.51 -17.46
C PRO A 22 11.86 -12.01 -17.26
N LEU A 23 10.73 -11.48 -17.72
CA LEU A 23 10.28 -10.14 -17.41
C LEU A 23 9.98 -10.13 -15.90
N HIS A 24 11.02 -10.01 -15.07
CA HIS A 24 10.86 -9.48 -13.73
C HIS A 24 10.53 -8.00 -13.90
N ALA A 25 9.26 -7.73 -14.17
CA ALA A 25 8.63 -6.47 -13.83
C ALA A 25 8.62 -6.39 -12.29
N ARG A 26 9.80 -6.13 -11.72
CA ARG A 26 9.88 -5.53 -10.41
C ARG A 26 9.44 -4.09 -10.64
N ALA A 27 8.25 -3.74 -10.14
CA ALA A 27 8.00 -2.36 -9.81
C ALA A 27 9.10 -1.97 -8.82
N ASP A 28 9.99 -1.13 -9.30
CA ASP A 28 10.88 -0.31 -8.50
C ASP A 28 9.94 0.57 -7.66
N ASP A 29 9.58 0.09 -6.48
CA ASP A 29 9.03 0.90 -5.38
C ASP A 29 10.17 1.83 -4.97
N GLY A 30 10.37 2.86 -5.79
CA GLY A 30 11.24 3.97 -5.48
C GLY A 30 10.61 4.72 -4.33
N ASP A 31 11.17 4.50 -3.14
CA ASP A 31 11.26 5.50 -2.08
C ASP A 31 9.95 6.25 -1.74
N ASP A 32 8.80 5.60 -1.80
CA ASP A 32 7.78 5.86 -0.79
C ASP A 32 8.30 5.16 0.47
N ALA A 33 9.19 5.86 1.18
CA ALA A 33 9.23 5.71 2.62
C ALA A 33 7.85 6.15 3.11
N GLU A 34 6.85 5.26 2.96
CA GLU A 34 5.70 5.23 3.83
C GLU A 34 6.30 5.42 5.20
N VAL A 35 5.91 6.50 5.85
CA VAL A 35 6.14 6.74 7.25
C VAL A 35 5.46 5.56 7.91
N ARG A 36 6.22 4.48 8.06
CA ARG A 36 5.71 3.18 8.48
C ARG A 36 5.47 3.38 9.95
N SER A 37 4.29 3.90 10.25
CA SER A 37 3.83 4.12 11.60
C SER A 37 4.09 2.84 12.38
N LYS A 38 4.69 2.96 13.56
CA LYS A 38 4.85 1.83 14.47
C LYS A 38 3.49 1.32 14.96
N VAL A 39 2.45 2.14 14.81
CA VAL A 39 1.07 1.82 15.15
C VAL A 39 0.45 0.94 14.04
N PRO A 40 -0.09 -0.24 14.38
CA PRO A 40 -0.81 -1.08 13.42
C PRO A 40 -2.00 -0.34 12.81
N ASN A 41 -2.05 -0.23 11.48
CA ASN A 41 -3.11 0.49 10.76
C ASN A 41 -3.75 -0.33 9.62
N ALA A 42 -3.57 -1.65 9.65
CA ALA A 42 -3.95 -2.54 8.56
C ALA A 42 -5.44 -2.45 8.19
N GLN A 43 -6.31 -2.15 9.17
CA GLN A 43 -7.74 -1.97 8.92
C GLN A 43 -8.00 -0.71 8.08
N LEU A 44 -7.42 0.43 8.47
CA LEU A 44 -7.55 1.68 7.71
C LEU A 44 -7.03 1.51 6.28
N GLN A 45 -5.92 0.80 6.09
CA GLN A 45 -5.38 0.55 4.75
C GLN A 45 -6.34 -0.25 3.86
N LYS A 46 -7.06 -1.23 4.42
CA LYS A 46 -8.09 -1.97 3.66
C LYS A 46 -9.28 -1.08 3.30
N GLU A 47 -9.70 -0.21 4.21
CA GLU A 47 -10.78 0.75 4.00
C GLU A 47 -10.42 1.76 2.91
N LEU A 48 -9.23 2.33 2.97
CA LEU A 48 -8.70 3.23 1.94
C LEU A 48 -8.56 2.52 0.60
N ALA A 49 -8.15 1.25 0.56
CA ALA A 49 -8.10 0.47 -0.68
C ALA A 49 -9.49 0.31 -1.33
N VAL A 50 -10.57 0.26 -0.55
CA VAL A 50 -11.95 0.27 -1.08
C VAL A 50 -12.30 1.67 -1.59
N LEU A 51 -12.03 2.72 -0.82
CA LEU A 51 -12.33 4.09 -1.22
C LEU A 51 -11.53 4.55 -2.46
N GLN A 52 -10.37 3.95 -2.74
CA GLN A 52 -9.59 4.22 -3.96
C GLN A 52 -10.35 3.91 -5.26
N PHE A 53 -11.36 3.03 -5.23
CA PHE A 53 -12.22 2.78 -6.40
C PHE A 53 -13.14 3.97 -6.71
N LYS A 54 -13.49 4.75 -5.69
CA LYS A 54 -14.36 5.91 -5.80
C LYS A 54 -14.04 6.95 -4.71
N PRO A 55 -12.99 7.77 -4.89
CA PRO A 55 -12.51 8.68 -3.85
C PRO A 55 -13.57 9.71 -3.41
N GLU A 56 -14.46 10.10 -4.32
CA GLU A 56 -15.57 11.01 -4.02
C GLU A 56 -16.69 10.38 -3.16
N ALA A 57 -16.62 9.08 -2.89
CA ALA A 57 -17.49 8.41 -1.93
C ALA A 57 -17.07 8.66 -0.47
N ALA A 58 -15.84 9.14 -0.24
CA ALA A 58 -15.40 9.54 1.08
C ALA A 58 -16.13 10.81 1.51
N SER A 59 -16.78 10.74 2.67
CA SER A 59 -17.43 11.87 3.32
C SER A 59 -16.40 12.89 3.79
N GLU A 60 -16.87 14.11 4.05
CA GLU A 60 -16.06 15.15 4.67
C GLU A 60 -15.46 14.69 6.00
N ALA A 61 -16.22 13.93 6.80
CA ALA A 61 -15.76 13.40 8.08
C ALA A 61 -14.56 12.43 7.92
N CYS A 62 -14.63 11.48 6.97
CA CYS A 62 -13.52 10.59 6.66
C CYS A 62 -12.30 11.36 6.14
N VAL A 63 -12.51 12.36 5.28
CA VAL A 63 -11.41 13.16 4.74
C VAL A 63 -10.77 14.04 5.83
N GLU A 64 -11.56 14.61 6.74
CA GLU A 64 -11.06 15.40 7.86
C GLU A 64 -10.28 14.56 8.88
N SER A 65 -10.77 13.38 9.24
CA SER A 65 -10.05 12.48 10.14
C SER A 65 -8.69 12.05 9.57
N LEU A 66 -8.63 11.72 8.27
CA LEU A 66 -7.37 11.42 7.59
C LEU A 66 -6.40 12.60 7.57
N LYS A 67 -6.90 13.84 7.46
CA LYS A 67 -6.06 15.04 7.54
C LYS A 67 -5.46 15.21 8.94
N GLU A 68 -6.24 15.00 10.00
CA GLU A 68 -5.70 15.05 11.37
C GLU A 68 -4.66 13.95 11.59
N LEU A 69 -4.94 12.73 11.14
CA LEU A 69 -3.98 11.62 11.17
C LEU A 69 -2.65 11.99 10.50
N HIS A 70 -2.69 12.57 9.30
CA HIS A 70 -1.47 13.00 8.60
C HIS A 70 -0.72 14.13 9.32
N LYS A 71 -1.43 15.04 9.99
CA LYS A 71 -0.78 16.09 10.81
C LYS A 71 -0.03 15.49 11.99
N THR A 72 -0.64 14.50 12.67
CA THR A 72 0.01 13.83 13.81
C THR A 72 1.23 13.02 13.37
N GLN A 73 1.18 12.36 12.21
CA GLN A 73 2.35 11.69 11.62
C GLN A 73 3.50 12.69 11.36
N ALA A 74 3.19 13.84 10.75
CA ALA A 74 4.18 14.88 10.48
C ALA A 74 4.79 15.45 11.77
N LEU A 75 3.98 15.67 12.81
CA LEU A 75 4.46 16.10 14.13
C LEU A 75 5.41 15.06 14.73
N LEU A 76 5.06 13.77 14.66
CA LEU A 76 5.89 12.69 15.15
C LEU A 76 7.24 12.58 14.44
N GLU A 77 7.29 12.82 13.14
CA GLU A 77 8.55 12.87 12.39
C GLU A 77 9.43 14.06 12.79
N GLU A 78 8.82 15.18 13.17
CA GLU A 78 9.53 16.34 13.70
C GLU A 78 10.07 16.04 15.11
N GLU A 79 9.24 15.51 16.01
CA GLU A 79 9.62 15.23 17.39
C GLU A 79 10.69 14.14 17.50
N GLN A 80 10.68 13.15 16.61
CA GLN A 80 11.75 12.15 16.50
C GLN A 80 13.13 12.78 16.24
N LYS A 81 13.19 13.98 15.62
CA LYS A 81 14.44 14.71 15.39
C LYS A 81 14.90 15.49 16.62
N HIS A 82 14.01 15.78 17.56
CA HIS A 82 14.27 16.65 18.73
C HIS A 82 14.45 15.89 20.06
N SER A 83 14.31 14.55 20.05
CA SER A 83 14.70 13.61 21.13
C SER A 83 14.07 13.85 22.52
N ASN A 84 12.88 14.46 22.62
CA ASN A 84 12.11 14.43 23.87
C ASN A 84 11.22 13.18 23.93
N ASP A 85 11.63 12.18 24.72
CA ASP A 85 10.96 10.88 24.81
C ASP A 85 9.52 10.96 25.34
N GLN A 86 9.18 11.97 26.16
CA GLN A 86 7.82 12.11 26.72
C GLN A 86 6.83 12.62 25.65
N ASP A 87 7.22 13.64 24.91
CA ASP A 87 6.39 14.22 23.84
C ASP A 87 6.18 13.20 22.72
N LEU A 88 7.20 12.38 22.46
CA LEU A 88 7.15 11.28 21.50
C LEU A 88 6.16 10.17 21.89
N ALA A 89 6.03 9.86 23.18
CA ALA A 89 5.06 8.86 23.65
C ALA A 89 3.63 9.39 23.56
N VAL A 90 3.38 10.62 24.00
CA VAL A 90 2.06 11.25 23.90
C VAL A 90 1.63 11.37 22.44
N ALA A 91 2.53 11.77 21.55
CA ALA A 91 2.21 11.87 20.14
C ALA A 91 1.95 10.51 19.49
N GLN A 92 2.56 9.41 19.97
CA GLN A 92 2.23 8.04 19.53
C GLN A 92 0.81 7.63 19.98
N ASP A 93 0.41 7.96 21.21
CA ASP A 93 -0.95 7.67 21.69
C ASP A 93 -2.00 8.45 20.89
N VAL A 94 -1.71 9.73 20.57
CA VAL A 94 -2.58 10.53 19.70
C VAL A 94 -2.66 9.92 18.30
N LEU A 95 -1.52 9.45 17.76
CA LEU A 95 -1.50 8.79 16.45
C LEU A 95 -2.37 7.53 16.42
N GLU A 96 -2.34 6.72 17.48
CA GLU A 96 -3.21 5.55 17.62
C GLU A 96 -4.68 5.94 17.65
N SER A 97 -5.04 6.94 18.45
CA SER A 97 -6.40 7.49 18.48
C SER A 97 -6.84 8.04 17.12
N ASP A 98 -5.95 8.68 16.36
CA ASP A 98 -6.26 9.20 15.04
C ASP A 98 -6.48 8.08 14.02
N PHE A 99 -5.76 6.96 14.13
CA PHE A 99 -6.00 5.78 13.30
C PHE A 99 -7.37 5.17 13.59
N GLU A 100 -7.71 4.99 14.87
CA GLU A 100 -9.03 4.47 15.28
C GLU A 100 -10.17 5.38 14.83
N ASN A 101 -10.02 6.69 15.06
CA ASN A 101 -10.99 7.68 14.61
C ASN A 101 -11.13 7.70 13.08
N SER A 102 -10.04 7.57 12.34
CA SER A 102 -10.08 7.50 10.88
C SER A 102 -10.84 6.26 10.39
N ILE A 103 -10.62 5.10 11.03
CA ILE A 103 -11.35 3.86 10.73
C ILE A 103 -12.86 4.07 10.99
N GLU A 104 -13.22 4.63 12.15
CA GLU A 104 -14.62 4.86 12.49
C GLU A 104 -15.32 5.81 11.50
N MET A 105 -14.65 6.89 11.12
CA MET A 105 -15.21 7.89 10.21
C MET A 105 -15.29 7.41 8.75
N CYS A 106 -14.37 6.54 8.31
CA CYS A 106 -14.34 6.03 6.95
C CYS A 106 -15.18 4.75 6.74
N ALA A 107 -15.44 3.96 7.79
CA ALA A 107 -16.20 2.72 7.70
C ALA A 107 -17.62 2.86 7.08
N PRO A 108 -18.42 3.91 7.36
CA PRO A 108 -19.72 4.09 6.71
C PRO A 108 -19.61 4.29 5.20
N ASP A 109 -18.62 5.05 4.75
CA ASP A 109 -18.40 5.35 3.33
C ASP A 109 -17.97 4.10 2.57
N VAL A 110 -17.06 3.33 3.17
CA VAL A 110 -16.64 2.01 2.69
C VAL A 110 -17.82 1.07 2.55
N ARG A 111 -18.65 0.96 3.60
CA ARG A 111 -19.85 0.10 3.57
C ARG A 111 -20.80 0.51 2.46
N ASN A 112 -21.10 1.80 2.34
CA ASN A 112 -21.99 2.31 1.29
C ASN A 112 -21.44 2.01 -0.11
N LEU A 113 -20.13 2.14 -0.31
CA LEU A 113 -19.49 1.82 -1.58
C LEU A 113 -19.58 0.31 -1.90
N CYS A 114 -19.34 -0.56 -0.91
CA CYS A 114 -19.44 -2.01 -1.06
C CYS A 114 -20.88 -2.51 -1.32
N GLU A 115 -21.89 -1.78 -0.86
CA GLU A 115 -23.31 -2.11 -1.05
C GLU A 115 -23.90 -1.54 -2.35
N THR A 116 -23.08 -0.86 -3.17
CA THR A 116 -23.54 -0.26 -4.43
C THR A 116 -24.03 -1.34 -5.41
N PRO A 117 -25.18 -1.14 -6.09
CA PRO A 117 -25.70 -2.11 -7.06
C PRO A 117 -24.75 -2.33 -8.25
N ASN A 118 -24.58 -3.59 -8.64
CA ASN A 118 -23.72 -4.02 -9.76
C ASN A 118 -22.27 -3.47 -9.68
N PRO A 119 -21.54 -3.75 -8.57
CA PRO A 119 -20.16 -3.30 -8.42
C PRO A 119 -19.22 -4.03 -9.40
N ASP A 120 -18.08 -3.41 -9.70
CA ASP A 120 -17.00 -4.08 -10.43
C ASP A 120 -16.48 -5.29 -9.64
N VAL A 121 -16.02 -6.33 -10.34
CA VAL A 121 -15.51 -7.56 -9.72
C VAL A 121 -14.33 -7.28 -8.77
N LYS A 122 -13.47 -6.31 -9.11
CA LYS A 122 -12.34 -5.92 -8.24
C LYS A 122 -12.79 -5.20 -6.98
N LEU A 123 -13.87 -4.41 -7.07
CA LEU A 123 -14.45 -3.76 -5.90
C LEU A 123 -15.02 -4.83 -4.94
N VAL A 124 -15.75 -5.82 -5.46
CA VAL A 124 -16.25 -6.95 -4.65
C VAL A 124 -15.11 -7.67 -3.93
N GLN A 125 -14.06 -8.05 -4.65
CA GLN A 125 -12.90 -8.74 -4.07
C GLN A 125 -12.14 -7.90 -3.03
N THR A 126 -12.20 -6.57 -3.16
CA THR A 126 -11.57 -5.67 -2.19
C THR A 126 -12.43 -5.53 -0.94
N CYS A 127 -13.75 -5.39 -1.09
CA CYS A 127 -14.71 -5.39 0.00
C CYS A 127 -14.68 -6.69 0.83
N GLU A 128 -14.49 -7.85 0.19
CA GLU A 128 -14.35 -9.15 0.89
C GLU A 128 -13.16 -9.19 1.86
N LYS A 129 -12.11 -8.39 1.63
CA LYS A 129 -10.91 -8.36 2.48
C LYS A 129 -11.09 -7.51 3.74
N LEU A 130 -12.15 -6.71 3.83
CA LEU A 130 -12.45 -5.86 5.00
C LEU A 130 -12.69 -6.71 6.26
N GLY A 131 -13.47 -7.79 6.15
CA GLY A 131 -13.81 -8.69 7.26
C GLY A 131 -12.73 -9.72 7.63
N GLY A 132 -11.59 -9.71 6.93
CA GLY A 132 -10.45 -10.56 7.27
C GLY A 132 -9.62 -9.99 8.42
N LEU A 133 -10.16 -10.00 9.64
CA LEU A 133 -9.35 -9.77 10.84
C LEU A 133 -8.45 -10.99 11.10
N PRO A 134 -7.19 -10.83 11.52
CA PRO A 134 -6.43 -11.91 12.16
C PRO A 134 -6.96 -12.15 13.59
N ASP A 135 -8.16 -12.70 13.72
CA ASP A 135 -8.63 -13.27 15.00
C ASP A 135 -8.09 -14.70 15.09
N THR A 136 -6.96 -14.92 15.79
CA THR A 136 -6.59 -16.19 16.51
C THR A 136 -5.15 -16.28 17.02
N ALA A 137 -4.24 -15.33 16.77
CA ALA A 137 -2.84 -15.52 17.20
C ALA A 137 -2.55 -15.13 18.67
N ASP A 138 -3.31 -14.19 19.27
CA ASP A 138 -2.98 -13.64 20.60
C ASP A 138 -3.80 -14.22 21.78
N ARG A 139 -4.48 -15.36 21.57
CA ARG A 139 -5.26 -16.03 22.63
C ARG A 139 -4.92 -17.51 22.86
N ALA A 140 -3.76 -17.95 22.38
CA ALA A 140 -3.25 -19.32 22.59
C ALA A 140 -1.94 -19.37 23.41
N ALA A 141 -1.62 -18.32 24.17
CA ALA A 141 -0.47 -18.30 25.08
C ALA A 141 -0.83 -17.66 26.43
N ASP A 142 -1.71 -18.31 27.19
CA ASP A 142 -1.73 -18.26 28.65
C ASP A 142 -1.89 -19.70 29.18
#